data_AF-A0B533-F1
#
_entry.id   AF-A0B533-F1
#
_cell.length_a   1.000
_cell.length_b   1.000
_cell.length_c   1.000
_cell.angle_alpha   90.00
_cell.angle_beta   90.00
_cell.angle_gamma   90.00
#
_symmetry.space_group_name_H-M   'P 1'
#
loop_
_entity.id
_entity.type
_entity.pdbx_description
1 polymer ?
#
loop_
_entity_poly.entity_id
_entity_poly.type
_entity_poly.pdbx_seq_one_letter_code
_entity_poly.pdbx_strand_id
1 'polypeptide(L)'
;MNLKVLKKTEDELRIEFEGERHTLLNLLRSELLEDERVVIATYDAKFPIMDNPVFRLKTRGVDPLDVIRDASARIADLCDEFLREYEEAVR
;
A
#
# COMPACT_ATOMS: atom_id res chain seq x y z
N MET A 1 -7.59 10.17 5.01
CA MET A 1 -7.52 8.70 4.98
C MET A 1 -7.85 8.17 6.37
N ASN A 2 -8.89 7.33 6.49
CA ASN A 2 -9.15 6.57 7.71
C ASN A 2 -8.76 5.11 7.48
N LEU A 3 -8.03 4.53 8.41
CA LEU A 3 -7.58 3.15 8.35
C LEU A 3 -8.17 2.36 9.51
N LYS A 4 -8.68 1.17 9.21
CA LYS A 4 -9.14 0.23 10.23
C LYS A 4 -8.39 -1.08 10.11
N VAL A 5 -7.62 -1.40 11.14
CA VAL A 5 -6.93 -2.69 11.24
C VAL A 5 -7.95 -3.77 11.56
N LEU A 6 -8.18 -4.68 10.61
CA LEU A 6 -9.10 -5.82 10.77
C LEU A 6 -8.40 -7.05 11.34
N LYS A 7 -7.10 -7.21 11.07
CA LYS A 7 -6.26 -8.29 11.59
C LYS A 7 -4.81 -7.84 11.60
N LYS A 8 -4.08 -8.13 12.68
CA LYS A 8 -2.62 -8.07 12.74
C LYS A 8 -2.08 -9.31 13.45
N THR A 9 -1.07 -9.93 12.88
CA THR A 9 -0.21 -10.95 13.51
C THR A 9 1.25 -10.55 13.29
N GLU A 10 2.19 -11.41 13.69
CA GLU A 10 3.63 -11.20 13.44
C GLU A 10 3.99 -11.11 11.94
N ASP A 11 3.16 -11.66 11.05
CA ASP A 11 3.45 -11.78 9.62
C ASP A 11 2.24 -11.51 8.69
N GLU A 12 1.06 -11.18 9.23
CA GLU A 12 -0.15 -10.85 8.47
C GLU A 12 -0.78 -9.53 8.91
N LEU A 13 -1.28 -8.79 7.93
CA LEU A 13 -2.00 -7.55 8.16
C LEU A 13 -3.18 -7.45 7.22
N ARG A 14 -4.34 -7.08 7.77
CA ARG A 14 -5.54 -6.74 7.00
C ARG A 14 -6.03 -5.37 7.42
N ILE A 15 -6.14 -4.45 6.47
CA ILE A 15 -6.53 -3.07 6.70
C ILE A 15 -7.67 -2.73 5.76
N GLU A 16 -8.76 -2.18 6.31
CA GLU A 16 -9.81 -1.51 5.55
C GLU A 16 -9.41 -0.04 5.37
N PHE A 17 -9.41 0.44 4.13
CA PHE A 17 -9.10 1.82 3.77
C PHE A 17 -10.40 2.53 3.39
N GLU A 18 -10.89 3.43 4.24
CA GLU A 18 -12.14 4.15 3.95
C GLU A 18 -11.88 5.31 2.98
N GLY A 19 -12.68 5.38 1.91
CA GLY A 19 -12.62 6.42 0.90
C GLY A 19 -11.51 6.25 -0.14
N GLU A 20 -10.65 5.24 0.02
CA GLU A 20 -9.57 4.95 -0.93
C GLU A 20 -10.00 3.95 -2.00
N ARG A 21 -9.36 4.02 -3.18
CA ARG A 21 -9.70 3.19 -4.34
C ARG A 21 -8.45 2.57 -4.96
N HIS A 22 -8.63 1.99 -6.15
CA HIS A 22 -7.59 1.34 -6.96
C HIS A 22 -6.34 2.20 -7.17
N THR A 23 -6.43 3.53 -7.27
CA THR A 23 -5.26 4.39 -7.51
C THR A 23 -4.20 4.22 -6.42
N LEU A 24 -4.55 4.47 -5.16
CA LEU A 24 -3.62 4.35 -4.03
C LEU A 24 -3.27 2.87 -3.76
N LEU A 25 -4.28 2.01 -3.72
CA LEU A 25 -4.06 0.62 -3.32
C LEU A 25 -3.31 -0.20 -4.36
N ASN A 26 -3.45 0.10 -5.65
CA ASN A 26 -2.65 -0.55 -6.68
C ASN A 26 -1.20 -0.07 -6.63
N LEU A 27 -0.94 1.21 -6.39
CA LEU A 27 0.41 1.73 -6.19
C LEU A 27 1.08 1.05 -4.99
N LEU A 28 0.40 1.04 -3.82
CA LEU A 28 0.90 0.35 -2.63
C LEU A 28 1.13 -1.14 -2.88
N ARG A 29 0.21 -1.81 -3.58
CA ARG A 29 0.36 -3.22 -3.93
C ARG A 29 1.58 -3.47 -4.81
N SER A 30 1.79 -2.67 -5.85
CA SER A 30 2.93 -2.83 -6.75
C SER A 30 4.25 -2.68 -5.98
N GLU A 31 4.38 -1.64 -5.18
CA GLU A 31 5.59 -1.35 -4.40
C GLU A 31 5.88 -2.36 -3.29
N LEU A 32 4.84 -2.99 -2.76
CA LEU A 32 4.98 -4.12 -1.82
C LEU A 32 5.42 -5.40 -2.53
N LEU A 33 5.00 -5.65 -3.78
CA LEU A 33 5.35 -6.87 -4.49
C LEU A 33 6.80 -6.90 -4.98
N GLU A 34 7.45 -5.75 -5.08
CA GLU A 34 8.90 -5.65 -5.34
C GLU A 34 9.76 -5.99 -4.10
N ASP A 35 9.15 -6.08 -2.92
CA ASP A 35 9.84 -6.37 -1.66
C ASP A 35 9.92 -7.89 -1.42
N GLU A 36 11.13 -8.45 -1.36
CA GLU A 36 11.36 -9.91 -1.18
C GLU A 36 10.79 -10.48 0.14
N ARG A 37 10.53 -9.60 1.12
CA ARG A 37 9.91 -9.96 2.40
C ARG A 37 8.42 -10.24 2.22
N VAL A 38 7.80 -9.83 1.11
CA VAL A 38 6.37 -9.99 0.84
C VAL A 38 6.08 -11.33 0.17
N VAL A 39 5.10 -12.05 0.71
CA VAL A 39 4.59 -13.31 0.15
C VAL A 39 3.28 -13.06 -0.60
N ILE A 40 2.42 -12.21 -0.04
CA ILE A 40 1.12 -11.85 -0.65
C ILE A 40 0.87 -10.36 -0.40
N ALA A 41 0.59 -9.60 -1.46
CA ALA A 41 -0.03 -8.28 -1.37
C ALA A 41 -1.20 -8.20 -2.35
N THR A 42 -2.39 -7.99 -1.82
CA THR A 42 -3.62 -7.88 -2.60
C THR A 42 -4.64 -7.02 -1.87
N TYR A 43 -5.66 -6.58 -2.58
CA TYR A 43 -6.81 -5.93 -1.98
C TYR A 43 -8.08 -6.34 -2.71
N ASP A 44 -9.18 -6.39 -1.97
CA ASP A 44 -10.51 -6.64 -2.52
C ASP A 44 -11.44 -5.47 -2.20
N ALA A 45 -12.23 -5.05 -3.18
CA ALA A 45 -13.33 -4.11 -2.99
C ALA A 45 -14.64 -4.91 -3.01
N LYS A 46 -15.54 -4.64 -2.07
CA LYS A 46 -16.84 -5.31 -2.02
C LYS A 46 -17.69 -4.84 -3.20
N PHE A 47 -18.23 -5.76 -4.00
CA PHE A 47 -19.27 -5.42 -4.96
C PHE A 47 -20.62 -5.28 -4.23
N PRO A 48 -21.46 -4.27 -4.50
CA PRO A 48 -21.34 -3.21 -5.51
C PRO A 48 -20.73 -1.87 -4.99
N ILE A 49 -20.49 -1.73 -3.68
CA ILE A 49 -20.02 -0.48 -3.07
C ILE A 49 -18.49 -0.54 -2.89
N MET A 50 -17.76 0.17 -3.75
CA MET A 50 -16.28 0.10 -3.79
C MET A 50 -15.57 1.05 -2.81
N ASP A 51 -16.27 1.62 -1.83
CA ASP A 51 -15.75 2.77 -1.08
C ASP A 51 -14.82 2.40 0.09
N ASN A 52 -14.74 1.12 0.49
CA ASN A 52 -13.92 0.65 1.60
C ASN A 52 -13.19 -0.68 1.28
N PRO A 53 -12.20 -0.68 0.37
CA PRO A 53 -11.42 -1.86 0.05
C PRO A 53 -10.63 -2.41 1.26
N VAL A 54 -10.51 -3.73 1.33
CA VAL A 54 -9.70 -4.43 2.33
C VAL A 54 -8.39 -4.87 1.70
N PHE A 55 -7.30 -4.27 2.15
CA PHE A 55 -5.94 -4.68 1.81
C PHE A 55 -5.49 -5.85 2.69
N ARG A 56 -4.76 -6.79 2.09
CA ARG A 56 -4.22 -7.99 2.75
C ARG A 56 -2.74 -8.13 2.40
N LEU A 57 -1.93 -8.21 3.44
CA LEU A 57 -0.48 -8.40 3.36
C LEU A 57 -0.09 -9.65 4.16
N LYS A 58 0.76 -10.49 3.55
CA LYS A 58 1.50 -11.58 4.20
C LYS A 58 2.99 -11.38 3.94
N THR A 59 3.80 -11.47 4.98
CA THR A 59 5.26 -11.37 4.90
C THR A 59 5.93 -12.70 5.24
N ARG A 60 7.24 -12.78 4.99
CA ARG A 60 8.10 -13.92 5.31
C ARG A 60 8.68 -13.77 6.72
N GLY A 61 7.82 -13.77 7.74
CA GLY A 61 8.23 -13.71 9.15
C GLY A 61 8.77 -12.36 9.61
N VAL A 62 8.36 -11.27 8.95
CA VAL A 62 8.73 -9.88 9.28
C VAL A 62 7.48 -9.10 9.65
N ASP A 63 7.51 -8.15 10.59
CA ASP A 63 6.31 -7.40 10.94
C ASP A 63 5.74 -6.69 9.69
N PRO A 64 4.50 -7.00 9.27
CA PRO A 64 3.90 -6.42 8.08
C PRO A 64 3.72 -4.89 8.17
N LEU A 65 3.66 -4.31 9.37
CA LEU A 65 3.64 -2.86 9.53
C LEU A 65 4.97 -2.23 9.14
N ASP A 66 6.09 -2.91 9.39
CA ASP A 66 7.42 -2.43 8.99
C ASP A 66 7.53 -2.40 7.47
N VAL A 67 7.10 -3.48 6.83
CA VAL A 67 7.11 -3.59 5.37
C VAL A 67 6.20 -2.53 4.71
N ILE A 68 5.01 -2.25 5.26
CA ILE A 68 4.14 -1.18 4.74
C ILE A 68 4.77 0.20 4.90
N ARG A 69 5.41 0.49 6.04
CA ARG A 69 6.06 1.79 6.24
C ARG A 69 7.19 1.99 5.26
N ASP A 70 8.03 0.97 5.06
CA ASP A 70 9.13 1.03 4.10
C ASP A 70 8.62 1.26 2.68
N ALA A 71 7.58 0.53 2.26
CA ALA A 71 6.96 0.73 0.94
C ALA A 71 6.32 2.12 0.79
N SER A 72 5.66 2.62 1.85
CA SER A 72 5.07 3.97 1.83
C SER A 72 6.14 5.07 1.73
N ALA A 73 7.29 4.89 2.36
CA ALA A 73 8.42 5.81 2.24
C ALA A 73 8.97 5.84 0.82
N ARG A 74 9.21 4.67 0.21
CA ARG A 74 9.63 4.58 -1.20
C ARG A 74 8.65 5.26 -2.16
N ILE A 75 7.34 5.09 -1.93
CA ILE A 75 6.30 5.77 -2.72
C ILE A 75 6.40 7.28 -2.58
N ALA A 76 6.59 7.79 -1.37
CA ALA A 76 6.73 9.23 -1.15
C ALA A 76 7.97 9.77 -1.87
N ASP A 77 9.11 9.09 -1.73
CA ASP A 77 10.36 9.46 -2.39
C ASP A 77 10.21 9.48 -3.93
N LEU A 78 9.54 8.46 -4.50
CA LEU A 78 9.25 8.38 -5.94
C LEU A 78 8.37 9.55 -6.42
N CYS A 79 7.36 9.92 -5.63
CA CYS A 79 6.50 11.07 -5.94
C CYS A 79 7.28 12.39 -5.89
N ASP A 80 8.11 12.58 -4.86
CA ASP A 80 8.93 13.78 -4.70
C ASP A 80 9.97 13.92 -5.82
N GLU A 81 10.60 12.80 -6.21
CA GLU A 81 11.50 12.75 -7.36
C GLU A 81 10.77 13.11 -8.65
N PHE A 82 9.62 12.49 -8.91
CA PHE A 82 8.82 12.78 -10.11
C PHE A 82 8.42 14.26 -10.19
N LEU A 83 7.94 14.83 -9.08
CA LEU A 83 7.53 16.24 -9.03
C LEU A 83 8.71 17.16 -9.34
N ARG A 84 9.88 16.91 -8.73
CA ARG A 84 11.10 17.71 -8.97
C ARG A 84 11.54 17.67 -10.42
N GLU A 85 11.65 16.48 -11.00
CA GLU A 85 12.08 16.31 -12.40
C GLU A 85 11.04 16.86 -13.39
N TYR A 86 9.75 16.70 -13.08
CA TYR A 86 8.67 17.28 -13.89
C TYR A 86 8.71 18.81 -13.88
N GLU A 87 8.88 19.44 -12.71
CA GLU A 87 8.99 20.90 -12.57
C GLU A 87 10.18 21.48 -13.34
N GLU A 88 11.31 20.77 -13.38
CA GLU A 88 12.49 21.17 -14.17
C GLU A 88 12.24 21.06 -15.68
N ALA A 89 11.55 20.01 -16.13
CA ALA A 89 11.29 19.76 -17.55
C ALA A 89 10.24 20.69 -18.18
N VAL A 90 9.30 21.22 -17.38
CA VAL A 90 8.23 22.12 -17.88
C VAL A 90 8.57 23.61 -17.75
N ARG A 91 9.78 23.95 -17.30
CA ARG A 91 10.25 25.33 -17.15
C ARG A 91 10.96 25.84 -18.40
#